data_AF-A0A949ZNZ1-F1
#
_entry.id   AF-A0A949ZNZ1-F1
#
_cell.length_a   1.000
_cell.length_b   1.000
_cell.length_c   1.000
_cell.angle_alpha   90.00
_cell.angle_beta   90.00
_cell.angle_gamma   90.00
#
_symmetry.space_group_name_H-M   'P 1'
#
loop_
_entity.id
_entity.type
_entity.pdbx_description
1 polymer ?
#
loop_
_entity_poly.entity_id
_entity_poly.type
_entity_poly.pdbx_seq_one_letter_code
_entity_poly.pdbx_strand_id
1 'polypeptide(L)'
;FAYYGLHPAQYAAMAGELLVRRPHIRRVAVAGIRSIGVALSAVVLQALAQEGIAGQRITVRPGGHPTNRSLALDSQQRAWVVEQAAAGSEFLVVDEGPGRSGSSFLATAEAVIEAGAARERITLFCSYQPDIDSLAADDAPARWRRLHALWPARGSRPLPRDAGEEISAGEWRRTLLDGHSPWPASWTATERLKFFSASADSILKFEGHGRYGRRVLERSITLAEGGFGPQCEADAAGFVRYARLPGQPAAPKDLSSAAIDRLAQYCAFRVQSFAAQHAGWHELRAMAEFNLANICGAGRMPELALPVLQPVITDGRMAPHEWIVTPVGRLMKTDAASHGDDHFYPGPADIAWDLAGAIIEWEMPPQGEREFLGRYSALAHDNPNPRIAGYKAAYLAFRIGFLEMAAQSSGEPERRRLMSESRRRQQQARLLRNLQPAITRRAVRNSLAI
;
A
#
# COMPACT_ATOMS: atom_id res chain seq x y z
N PHE A 1 -1.94 -2.05 -8.59
CA PHE A 1 -2.45 -3.43 -8.64
C PHE A 1 -1.87 -4.27 -7.52
N ALA A 2 -0.55 -4.51 -7.50
CA ALA A 2 0.13 -5.26 -6.45
C ALA A 2 -0.25 -4.80 -5.03
N TYR A 3 -0.20 -3.48 -4.78
CA TYR A 3 -0.56 -2.87 -3.49
C TYR A 3 -2.00 -3.14 -2.99
N TYR A 4 -2.94 -3.51 -3.86
CA TYR A 4 -4.36 -3.70 -3.50
C TYR A 4 -4.80 -5.16 -3.49
N GLY A 5 -3.86 -6.11 -3.59
CA GLY A 5 -4.20 -7.52 -3.75
C GLY A 5 -4.98 -7.81 -5.05
N LEU A 6 -4.88 -6.92 -6.05
CA LEU A 6 -5.69 -6.96 -7.25
C LEU A 6 -4.90 -7.49 -8.45
N HIS A 7 -5.39 -8.55 -9.10
CA HIS A 7 -4.82 -9.06 -10.35
C HIS A 7 -5.64 -8.58 -11.58
N PRO A 8 -5.10 -7.75 -12.48
CA PRO A 8 -5.87 -7.16 -13.60
C PRO A 8 -6.54 -8.18 -14.53
N ALA A 9 -5.93 -9.35 -14.75
CA ALA A 9 -6.54 -10.39 -15.58
C ALA A 9 -7.87 -10.94 -15.01
N GLN A 10 -8.17 -10.74 -13.73
CA GLN A 10 -9.49 -11.07 -13.19
C GLN A 10 -10.59 -10.21 -13.83
N TYR A 11 -10.27 -8.99 -14.29
CA TYR A 11 -11.20 -8.14 -15.02
C TYR A 11 -11.42 -8.62 -16.45
N ALA A 12 -10.41 -9.25 -17.06
CA ALA A 12 -10.58 -9.94 -18.34
C ALA A 12 -11.46 -11.18 -18.19
N ALA A 13 -11.27 -11.97 -17.12
CA ALA A 13 -12.14 -13.10 -16.81
C ALA A 13 -13.60 -12.67 -16.56
N MET A 14 -13.80 -11.58 -15.80
CA MET A 14 -15.12 -10.97 -15.59
C MET A 14 -15.77 -10.53 -16.90
N ALA A 15 -15.00 -10.00 -17.85
CA ALA A 15 -15.52 -9.65 -19.17
C ALA A 15 -16.05 -10.89 -19.92
N GLY A 16 -15.35 -12.02 -19.87
CA GLY A 16 -15.85 -13.29 -20.42
C GLY A 16 -17.11 -13.78 -19.70
N GLU A 17 -17.14 -13.70 -18.37
CA GLU A 17 -18.31 -14.06 -17.56
C GLU A 17 -19.54 -13.20 -17.89
N LEU A 18 -19.35 -11.90 -18.15
CA LEU A 18 -20.41 -11.02 -18.61
C LEU A 18 -21.04 -11.55 -19.91
N LEU A 19 -20.23 -11.96 -20.89
CA LEU A 19 -20.74 -12.49 -22.16
C LEU A 19 -21.46 -13.83 -22.01
N VAL A 20 -21.01 -14.69 -21.10
CA VAL A 20 -21.73 -15.93 -20.75
C VAL A 20 -23.09 -15.61 -20.13
N ARG A 21 -23.16 -14.65 -19.21
CA ARG A 21 -24.40 -14.24 -18.54
C ARG A 21 -25.33 -13.44 -19.47
N ARG A 22 -24.78 -12.74 -20.46
CA ARG A 22 -25.49 -11.84 -21.38
C ARG A 22 -25.01 -12.05 -22.83
N PRO A 23 -25.34 -13.18 -23.47
CA PRO A 23 -24.84 -13.54 -24.80
C PRO A 23 -25.38 -12.64 -25.93
N HIS A 24 -26.36 -11.79 -25.63
CA HIS A 24 -26.92 -10.82 -26.55
C HIS A 24 -26.09 -9.54 -26.66
N ILE A 25 -25.09 -9.32 -25.80
CA ILE A 25 -24.21 -8.15 -25.87
C ILE A 25 -23.43 -8.20 -27.18
N ARG A 26 -23.58 -7.15 -27.99
CA ARG A 26 -22.82 -6.94 -29.24
C ARG A 26 -21.94 -5.70 -29.20
N ARG A 27 -22.23 -4.78 -28.29
CA ARG A 27 -21.51 -3.52 -28.13
C ARG A 27 -21.43 -3.12 -26.66
N VAL A 28 -20.30 -2.54 -26.27
CA VAL A 28 -20.09 -2.04 -24.90
C VAL A 28 -19.57 -0.60 -24.87
N ALA A 29 -19.89 0.08 -23.78
CA ALA A 29 -19.47 1.43 -23.46
C ALA A 29 -18.83 1.42 -22.07
N VAL A 30 -17.51 1.58 -21.98
CA VAL A 30 -16.76 1.37 -20.73
C VAL A 30 -16.37 2.71 -20.10
N ALA A 31 -16.81 2.95 -18.86
CA ALA A 31 -16.41 4.09 -18.05
C ALA A 31 -15.45 3.64 -16.94
N GLY A 32 -14.16 3.97 -17.08
CA GLY A 32 -13.16 3.74 -16.05
C GLY A 32 -13.13 4.86 -15.01
N ILE A 33 -13.33 4.54 -13.74
CA ILE A 33 -13.22 5.53 -12.65
C ILE A 33 -11.74 5.79 -12.35
N ARG A 34 -11.32 7.05 -12.34
CA ARG A 34 -9.95 7.42 -11.96
C ARG A 34 -9.78 7.22 -10.45
N SER A 35 -8.71 6.58 -9.97
CA SER A 35 -7.44 6.27 -10.66
C SER A 35 -7.38 4.88 -11.30
N ILE A 36 -7.46 3.82 -10.51
CA ILE A 36 -7.10 2.46 -10.92
C ILE A 36 -8.00 1.94 -12.04
N GLY A 37 -9.29 2.31 -12.03
CA GLY A 37 -10.25 2.03 -13.09
C GLY A 37 -9.84 2.48 -14.48
N VAL A 38 -8.89 3.42 -14.64
CA VAL A 38 -8.35 3.80 -15.96
C VAL A 38 -7.68 2.61 -16.65
N ALA A 39 -6.82 1.89 -15.94
CA ALA A 39 -6.11 0.76 -16.50
C ALA A 39 -6.99 -0.49 -16.54
N LEU A 40 -7.84 -0.70 -15.52
CA LEU A 40 -8.78 -1.83 -15.50
C LEU A 40 -9.81 -1.76 -16.62
N SER A 41 -10.39 -0.58 -16.87
CA SER A 41 -11.32 -0.37 -17.99
C SER A 41 -10.68 -0.66 -19.36
N ALA A 42 -9.39 -0.40 -19.51
CA ALA A 42 -8.66 -0.76 -20.73
C ALA A 42 -8.50 -2.28 -20.87
N VAL A 43 -8.21 -3.00 -19.78
CA VAL A 43 -8.15 -4.47 -19.76
C VAL A 43 -9.51 -5.07 -20.11
N VAL A 44 -10.60 -4.56 -19.52
CA VAL A 44 -11.97 -5.00 -19.82
C VAL A 44 -12.31 -4.79 -21.29
N LEU A 45 -12.08 -3.58 -21.83
CA LEU A 45 -12.38 -3.28 -23.23
C LEU A 45 -11.56 -4.20 -24.17
N GLN A 46 -10.28 -4.40 -23.88
CA GLN A 46 -9.43 -5.26 -24.71
C GLN A 46 -9.87 -6.73 -24.67
N ALA A 47 -10.27 -7.25 -23.51
CA ALA A 47 -10.77 -8.61 -23.39
C ALA A 47 -12.07 -8.81 -24.20
N LEU A 48 -12.99 -7.85 -24.13
CA LEU A 48 -14.23 -7.89 -24.92
C LEU A 48 -13.96 -7.78 -26.43
N ALA A 49 -12.99 -6.95 -26.83
CA ALA A 49 -12.60 -6.82 -28.23
C ALA A 49 -12.01 -8.11 -28.80
N GLN A 50 -11.28 -8.89 -27.99
CA GLN A 50 -10.77 -10.21 -28.39
C GLN A 50 -11.89 -11.22 -28.65
N GLU A 51 -13.03 -11.07 -27.97
CA GLU A 51 -14.25 -11.84 -28.19
C GLU A 51 -15.14 -11.26 -29.32
N GLY A 52 -14.61 -10.30 -30.09
CA GLY A 52 -15.33 -9.69 -31.22
C GLY A 52 -16.40 -8.66 -30.82
N ILE A 53 -16.42 -8.21 -29.56
CA ILE A 53 -17.38 -7.21 -29.08
C ILE A 53 -16.85 -5.81 -29.37
N ALA A 54 -17.61 -5.04 -30.15
CA ALA A 54 -17.28 -3.65 -30.43
C ALA A 54 -17.42 -2.79 -29.17
N GLY A 55 -16.54 -1.83 -28.93
CA GLY A 55 -16.72 -0.94 -27.80
C GLY A 55 -15.87 0.31 -27.81
N GLN A 56 -16.28 1.25 -26.97
CA GLN A 56 -15.55 2.49 -26.72
C GLN A 56 -15.35 2.68 -25.22
N ARG A 57 -14.38 3.54 -24.86
CA ARG A 57 -14.02 3.78 -23.46
C ARG A 57 -13.77 5.24 -23.18
N ILE A 58 -14.29 5.70 -22.04
CA ILE A 58 -13.97 6.99 -21.43
C ILE A 58 -13.42 6.79 -20.02
N THR A 59 -12.90 7.87 -19.42
CA THR A 59 -12.52 7.86 -18.01
C THR A 59 -13.12 9.05 -17.29
N VAL A 60 -13.63 8.82 -16.09
CA VAL A 60 -14.36 9.80 -15.30
C VAL A 60 -13.72 9.99 -13.93
N ARG A 61 -13.97 11.14 -13.28
CA ARG A 61 -13.48 11.42 -11.93
C ARG A 61 -14.61 12.01 -11.09
N PRO A 62 -15.39 11.17 -10.38
CA PRO A 62 -16.35 11.66 -9.40
C PRO A 62 -15.66 12.53 -8.35
N GLY A 63 -16.27 13.66 -8.02
CA GLY A 63 -15.79 14.65 -7.05
C GLY A 63 -16.70 14.74 -5.83
N GLY A 64 -16.40 15.70 -4.95
CA GLY A 64 -17.20 15.93 -3.74
C GLY A 64 -16.77 15.07 -2.54
N HIS A 65 -17.64 15.04 -1.52
CA HIS A 65 -17.34 14.39 -0.25
C HIS A 65 -17.10 12.88 -0.44
N PRO A 66 -16.12 12.24 0.23
CA PRO A 66 -15.79 10.83 0.01
C PRO A 66 -16.96 9.85 0.21
N THR A 67 -17.88 10.16 1.12
CA THR A 67 -19.09 9.35 1.35
C THR A 67 -20.22 9.64 0.38
N ASN A 68 -20.26 10.81 -0.26
CA ASN A 68 -21.34 11.17 -1.18
C ASN A 68 -20.79 11.95 -2.37
N ARG A 69 -20.12 11.23 -3.26
CA ARG A 69 -19.54 11.78 -4.47
C ARG A 69 -20.61 12.05 -5.51
N SER A 70 -20.34 13.00 -6.39
CA SER A 70 -21.15 13.29 -7.57
C SER A 70 -20.27 13.36 -8.82
N LEU A 71 -20.88 13.17 -9.99
CA LEU A 71 -20.20 13.27 -11.27
C LEU A 71 -21.05 14.12 -12.22
N ALA A 72 -20.51 15.27 -12.63
CA ALA A 72 -21.04 16.03 -13.75
C ALA A 72 -20.27 15.63 -15.01
N LEU A 73 -20.97 15.01 -15.97
CA LEU A 73 -20.40 14.70 -17.28
C LEU A 73 -20.28 15.98 -18.12
N ASP A 74 -19.12 16.18 -18.75
CA ASP A 74 -18.94 17.27 -19.71
C ASP A 74 -19.75 17.03 -21.00
N SER A 75 -19.83 18.03 -21.88
CA SER A 75 -20.63 17.95 -23.10
C SER A 75 -20.21 16.80 -24.02
N GLN A 76 -18.92 16.50 -24.10
CA GLN A 76 -18.39 15.40 -24.91
C GLN A 76 -18.75 14.04 -24.32
N GLN A 77 -18.61 13.88 -23.00
CA GLN A 77 -18.98 12.67 -22.28
C GLN A 77 -20.49 12.41 -22.33
N ARG A 78 -21.31 13.45 -22.19
CA ARG A 78 -22.78 13.34 -22.34
C ARG A 78 -23.16 12.91 -23.75
N ALA A 79 -22.60 13.53 -24.79
CA ALA A 79 -22.84 13.15 -26.18
C ALA A 79 -22.44 11.69 -26.43
N TRP A 80 -21.30 11.26 -25.88
CA TRP A 80 -20.85 9.88 -25.94
C TRP A 80 -21.85 8.91 -25.30
N VAL A 81 -22.39 9.21 -24.11
CA VAL A 81 -23.41 8.36 -23.48
C VAL A 81 -24.66 8.25 -24.36
N VAL A 82 -25.15 9.37 -24.90
CA VAL A 82 -26.33 9.39 -25.77
C VAL A 82 -26.11 8.53 -27.02
N GLU A 83 -24.96 8.68 -27.69
CA GLU A 83 -24.62 7.89 -28.88
C GLU A 83 -24.55 6.39 -28.57
N GLN A 84 -23.89 6.02 -27.47
CA GLN A 84 -23.76 4.62 -27.06
C GLN A 84 -25.09 4.01 -26.62
N ALA A 85 -25.95 4.78 -25.95
CA ALA A 85 -27.30 4.35 -25.58
C ALA A 85 -28.16 4.10 -26.83
N ALA A 86 -28.13 5.01 -27.81
CA ALA A 86 -28.83 4.87 -29.08
C ALA A 86 -28.32 3.67 -29.90
N ALA A 87 -27.01 3.39 -29.84
CA ALA A 87 -26.40 2.21 -30.46
C ALA A 87 -26.68 0.88 -29.72
N GLY A 88 -27.37 0.95 -28.58
CA GLY A 88 -27.75 -0.22 -27.80
C GLY A 88 -26.63 -0.84 -26.96
N SER A 89 -25.59 -0.07 -26.63
CA SER A 89 -24.44 -0.54 -25.87
C SER A 89 -24.80 -0.95 -24.43
N GLU A 90 -24.10 -1.97 -23.92
CA GLU A 90 -24.04 -2.27 -22.49
C GLU A 90 -23.00 -1.36 -21.83
N PHE A 91 -23.37 -0.66 -20.77
CA PHE A 91 -22.50 0.25 -20.04
C PHE A 91 -21.79 -0.46 -18.89
N LEU A 92 -20.46 -0.38 -18.89
CA LEU A 92 -19.61 -1.00 -17.87
C LEU A 92 -18.91 0.08 -17.05
N VAL A 93 -19.17 0.14 -15.74
CA VAL A 93 -18.47 1.03 -14.82
C VAL A 93 -17.39 0.23 -14.11
N VAL A 94 -16.12 0.61 -14.28
CA VAL A 94 -14.97 -0.23 -13.87
C VAL A 94 -14.06 0.52 -12.91
N ASP A 95 -13.80 -0.08 -11.75
CA ASP A 95 -12.79 0.37 -10.78
C ASP A 95 -12.32 -0.78 -9.88
N GLU A 96 -11.32 -0.53 -9.02
CA GLU A 96 -10.89 -1.47 -7.97
C GLU A 96 -11.90 -1.59 -6.84
N GLY A 97 -12.75 -0.59 -6.60
CA GLY A 97 -13.70 -0.63 -5.49
C GLY A 97 -14.85 -1.65 -5.64
N PRO A 98 -15.98 -1.43 -4.93
CA PRO A 98 -16.30 -0.22 -4.18
C PRO A 98 -15.46 -0.08 -2.91
N GLY A 99 -14.97 1.13 -2.61
CA GLY A 99 -14.48 1.44 -1.26
C GLY A 99 -15.63 1.51 -0.24
N ARG A 100 -15.31 1.85 1.02
CA ARG A 100 -16.27 1.88 2.15
C ARG A 100 -17.63 2.54 1.86
N SER A 101 -17.68 3.59 1.04
CA SER A 101 -18.94 4.28 0.71
C SER A 101 -19.66 3.74 -0.53
N GLY A 102 -18.96 3.11 -1.47
CA GLY A 102 -19.50 2.81 -2.81
C GLY A 102 -19.82 4.04 -3.66
N SER A 103 -19.58 5.25 -3.17
CA SER A 103 -20.08 6.51 -3.75
C SER A 103 -19.57 6.79 -5.17
N SER A 104 -18.33 6.38 -5.50
CA SER A 104 -17.78 6.61 -6.84
C SER A 104 -18.48 5.80 -7.93
N PHE A 105 -18.83 4.55 -7.62
CA PHE A 105 -19.60 3.69 -8.53
C PHE A 105 -21.01 4.24 -8.72
N LEU A 106 -21.70 4.57 -7.63
CA LEU A 106 -23.05 5.13 -7.67
C LEU A 106 -23.09 6.44 -8.47
N ALA A 107 -22.21 7.39 -8.15
CA ALA A 107 -22.11 8.67 -8.84
C ALA A 107 -21.87 8.50 -10.36
N THR A 108 -21.03 7.54 -10.73
CA THR A 108 -20.74 7.27 -12.15
C THR A 108 -21.94 6.64 -12.86
N ALA A 109 -22.54 5.62 -12.27
CA ALA A 109 -23.70 4.93 -12.84
C ALA A 109 -24.88 5.88 -13.02
N GLU A 110 -25.17 6.71 -12.01
CA GLU A 110 -26.29 7.65 -12.04
C GLU A 110 -26.06 8.77 -13.06
N ALA A 111 -24.85 9.31 -13.17
CA ALA A 111 -24.56 10.31 -14.19
C ALA A 111 -24.71 9.76 -15.62
N VAL A 112 -24.41 8.46 -15.82
CA VAL A 112 -24.64 7.75 -17.09
C VAL A 112 -26.15 7.52 -17.35
N ILE A 113 -26.94 7.21 -16.31
CA ILE A 113 -28.41 7.13 -16.39
C ILE A 113 -29.01 8.49 -16.77
N GLU A 114 -28.62 9.55 -16.06
CA GLU A 114 -29.08 10.93 -16.28
C GLU A 114 -28.72 11.45 -17.68
N ALA A 115 -27.65 10.95 -18.29
CA ALA A 115 -27.27 11.28 -19.64
C ALA A 115 -28.01 10.45 -20.72
N GLY A 116 -28.79 9.43 -20.34
CA GLY A 116 -29.71 8.73 -21.24
C GLY A 116 -29.53 7.21 -21.34
N ALA A 117 -28.63 6.59 -20.57
CA ALA A 117 -28.50 5.15 -20.55
C ALA A 117 -29.64 4.46 -19.77
N ALA A 118 -30.14 3.35 -20.28
CA ALA A 118 -31.08 2.50 -19.54
C ALA A 118 -30.37 1.82 -18.36
N ARG A 119 -30.91 1.95 -17.16
CA ARG A 119 -30.34 1.42 -15.91
C ARG A 119 -30.04 -0.09 -15.98
N GLU A 120 -30.90 -0.85 -16.64
CA GLU A 120 -30.82 -2.31 -16.78
C GLU A 120 -29.61 -2.76 -17.64
N ARG A 121 -29.04 -1.83 -18.39
CA ARG A 121 -27.83 -2.02 -19.21
C ARG A 121 -26.55 -1.53 -18.54
N ILE A 122 -26.59 -1.23 -17.25
CA ILE A 122 -25.42 -0.79 -16.49
C ILE A 122 -24.96 -1.91 -15.59
N THR A 123 -23.70 -2.32 -15.76
CA THR A 123 -23.01 -3.30 -14.92
C THR A 123 -21.78 -2.70 -14.27
N LEU A 124 -21.70 -2.79 -12.94
CA LEU A 124 -20.56 -2.36 -12.13
C LEU A 124 -19.54 -3.51 -12.05
N PHE A 125 -18.29 -3.27 -12.40
CA PHE A 125 -17.18 -4.23 -12.29
C PHE A 125 -16.39 -3.90 -11.02
N CYS A 126 -16.55 -4.75 -10.01
CA CYS A 126 -15.94 -4.61 -8.69
C CYS A 126 -14.78 -5.60 -8.52
N SER A 127 -13.79 -5.30 -7.67
CA SER A 127 -12.69 -6.24 -7.42
C SER A 127 -13.07 -7.39 -6.49
N TYR A 128 -14.12 -7.20 -5.68
CA TYR A 128 -14.67 -8.17 -4.73
C TYR A 128 -16.19 -8.01 -4.62
N GLN A 129 -16.84 -8.99 -4.00
CA GLN A 129 -18.27 -8.92 -3.70
C GLN A 129 -18.52 -7.94 -2.54
N PRO A 130 -19.17 -6.80 -2.77
CA PRO A 130 -19.38 -5.83 -1.69
C PRO A 130 -20.44 -6.31 -0.70
N ASP A 131 -20.23 -6.01 0.58
CA ASP A 131 -21.31 -5.97 1.56
C ASP A 131 -22.13 -4.70 1.36
N ILE A 132 -23.23 -4.84 0.61
CA ILE A 132 -24.07 -3.73 0.17
C ILE A 132 -24.67 -2.97 1.36
N ASP A 133 -24.99 -3.65 2.46
CA ASP A 133 -25.64 -3.05 3.63
C ASP A 133 -24.66 -2.24 4.48
N SER A 134 -23.36 -2.44 4.29
CA SER A 134 -22.30 -1.69 4.96
C SER A 134 -21.89 -0.40 4.24
N LEU A 135 -22.41 -0.15 3.04
CA LEU A 135 -22.01 1.00 2.22
C LEU A 135 -22.44 2.32 2.86
N ALA A 136 -21.46 3.19 3.09
CA ALA A 136 -21.65 4.42 3.86
C ALA A 136 -22.12 5.65 3.04
N ALA A 137 -22.48 5.50 1.77
CA ALA A 137 -23.09 6.59 1.01
C ALA A 137 -24.59 6.71 1.32
N ASP A 138 -25.13 7.91 1.11
CA ASP A 138 -26.55 8.19 1.40
C ASP A 138 -27.45 7.27 0.55
N ASP A 139 -28.28 6.50 1.25
CA ASP A 139 -29.17 5.47 0.69
C ASP A 139 -28.46 4.48 -0.26
N ALA A 140 -27.18 4.21 0.00
CA ALA A 140 -26.37 3.34 -0.86
C ALA A 140 -26.97 1.95 -1.08
N PRO A 141 -27.51 1.25 -0.05
CA PRO A 141 -28.02 -0.10 -0.25
C PRO A 141 -29.21 -0.15 -1.22
N ALA A 142 -30.12 0.83 -1.17
CA ALA A 142 -31.26 0.89 -2.09
C ALA A 142 -30.81 1.24 -3.51
N ARG A 143 -29.92 2.23 -3.64
CA ARG A 143 -29.38 2.66 -4.95
C ARG A 143 -28.57 1.55 -5.62
N TRP A 144 -27.72 0.86 -4.87
CA TRP A 144 -26.86 -0.21 -5.39
C TRP A 144 -27.65 -1.42 -5.88
N ARG A 145 -28.67 -1.86 -5.13
CA ARG A 145 -29.53 -3.01 -5.51
C ARG A 145 -30.29 -2.81 -6.82
N ARG A 146 -30.41 -1.57 -7.29
CA ARG A 146 -31.05 -1.24 -8.57
C ARG A 146 -30.11 -1.40 -9.77
N LEU A 147 -28.84 -1.68 -9.56
CA LEU A 147 -27.81 -1.85 -10.58
C LEU A 147 -27.33 -3.30 -10.62
N HIS A 148 -26.76 -3.71 -11.76
CA HIS A 148 -26.05 -4.98 -11.84
C HIS A 148 -24.61 -4.80 -11.37
N ALA A 149 -24.10 -5.77 -10.62
CA ALA A 149 -22.70 -5.79 -10.22
C ALA A 149 -22.11 -7.17 -10.54
N LEU A 150 -20.86 -7.16 -10.97
CA LEU A 150 -20.05 -8.33 -11.25
C LEU A 150 -18.72 -8.19 -10.49
N TRP A 151 -18.21 -9.32 -10.02
CA TRP A 151 -16.96 -9.42 -9.29
C TRP A 151 -16.27 -10.74 -9.69
N PRO A 152 -14.97 -10.90 -9.46
CA PRO A 152 -14.25 -12.09 -9.88
C PRO A 152 -14.82 -13.36 -9.25
N ALA A 153 -15.10 -14.38 -10.08
CA ALA A 153 -15.46 -15.71 -9.60
C ALA A 153 -14.32 -16.31 -8.75
N ARG A 154 -14.68 -17.19 -7.80
CA ARG A 154 -13.68 -17.96 -7.03
C ARG A 154 -12.78 -18.75 -7.98
N GLY A 155 -11.46 -18.68 -7.78
CA GLY A 155 -10.49 -19.38 -8.63
C GLY A 155 -10.23 -18.75 -10.00
N SER A 156 -10.87 -17.63 -10.35
CA SER A 156 -10.63 -16.91 -11.63
C SER A 156 -9.27 -16.22 -11.72
N ARG A 157 -8.55 -16.15 -10.59
CA ARG A 157 -7.25 -15.48 -10.50
C ARG A 157 -6.20 -16.33 -11.21
N PRO A 158 -5.43 -15.76 -12.15
CA PRO A 158 -4.28 -16.48 -12.68
C PRO A 158 -3.22 -16.60 -11.59
N LEU A 159 -2.73 -17.81 -11.38
CA LEU A 159 -1.72 -18.13 -10.38
C LEU A 159 -0.59 -18.93 -11.03
N PRO A 160 0.61 -18.92 -10.44
CA PRO A 160 1.62 -19.93 -10.73
C PRO A 160 1.06 -21.35 -10.61
N ARG A 161 1.57 -22.28 -11.42
CA ARG A 161 1.01 -23.64 -11.58
C ARG A 161 0.96 -24.43 -10.26
N ASP A 162 1.94 -24.21 -9.39
CA ASP A 162 2.10 -24.85 -8.10
C ASP A 162 1.69 -23.94 -6.93
N ALA A 163 0.89 -22.90 -7.16
CA ALA A 163 0.37 -22.08 -6.08
C ALA A 163 -0.52 -22.93 -5.15
N GLY A 164 -0.15 -22.96 -3.87
CA GLY A 164 -0.85 -23.68 -2.80
C GLY A 164 -1.74 -22.75 -1.97
N GLU A 165 -1.55 -22.81 -0.65
CA GLU A 165 -2.36 -22.04 0.31
C GLU A 165 -2.16 -20.52 0.14
N GLU A 166 -3.27 -19.78 0.13
CA GLU A 166 -3.26 -18.31 0.14
C GLU A 166 -2.94 -17.79 1.55
N ILE A 167 -1.95 -16.91 1.65
CA ILE A 167 -1.51 -16.24 2.89
C ILE A 167 -1.57 -14.71 2.79
N SER A 168 -2.35 -14.19 1.84
CA SER A 168 -2.65 -12.77 1.63
C SER A 168 -3.40 -12.16 2.83
N ALA A 169 -3.59 -10.84 2.81
CA ALA A 169 -4.51 -10.12 3.72
C ALA A 169 -4.29 -10.42 5.22
N GLY A 170 -3.03 -10.60 5.63
CA GLY A 170 -2.67 -10.86 7.01
C GLY A 170 -2.76 -12.33 7.45
N GLU A 171 -3.19 -13.26 6.58
CA GLU A 171 -3.28 -14.70 6.89
C GLU A 171 -1.91 -15.34 7.11
N TRP A 172 -0.85 -14.76 6.54
CA TRP A 172 0.53 -15.16 6.84
C TRP A 172 0.83 -15.19 8.34
N ARG A 173 0.18 -14.35 9.16
CA ARG A 173 0.37 -14.34 10.62
C ARG A 173 -0.09 -15.64 11.28
N ARG A 174 -1.09 -16.31 10.71
CA ARG A 174 -1.58 -17.59 11.24
C ARG A 174 -0.60 -18.74 10.99
N THR A 175 0.10 -18.70 9.86
CA THR A 175 0.97 -19.80 9.43
C THR A 175 2.45 -19.57 9.75
N LEU A 176 2.88 -18.30 9.80
CA LEU A 176 4.28 -17.92 10.00
C LEU A 176 4.59 -17.38 11.41
N LEU A 177 3.58 -17.05 12.22
CA LEU A 177 3.80 -16.69 13.62
C LEU A 177 3.31 -17.82 14.51
N ASP A 178 4.12 -18.14 15.51
CA ASP A 178 3.73 -19.06 16.57
C ASP A 178 2.42 -18.56 17.22
N GLY A 179 1.48 -19.46 17.53
CA GLY A 179 0.16 -19.11 18.07
C GLY A 179 0.16 -18.36 19.41
N HIS A 180 1.32 -18.26 20.06
CA HIS A 180 1.53 -17.53 21.31
C HIS A 180 1.99 -16.07 21.09
N SER A 181 2.39 -15.70 19.87
CA SER A 181 2.86 -14.36 19.55
C SER A 181 1.68 -13.42 19.23
N PRO A 182 1.64 -12.21 19.82
CA PRO A 182 0.62 -11.24 19.44
C PRO A 182 0.83 -10.86 17.97
N TRP A 183 -0.23 -10.99 17.18
CA TRP A 183 -0.20 -10.64 15.77
C TRP A 183 0.13 -9.15 15.58
N PRO A 184 1.13 -8.80 14.76
CA PRO A 184 1.38 -7.41 14.41
C PRO A 184 0.16 -6.85 13.70
N ALA A 185 -0.17 -5.59 13.97
CA ALA A 185 -1.31 -4.93 13.33
C ALA A 185 -1.02 -4.73 11.83
N SER A 186 -1.99 -5.06 10.98
CA SER A 186 -1.87 -4.98 9.52
C SER A 186 -3.07 -4.28 8.90
N TRP A 187 -2.81 -3.48 7.88
CA TRP A 187 -3.86 -2.99 6.99
C TRP A 187 -4.10 -4.04 5.90
N THR A 188 -4.92 -5.03 6.22
CA THR A 188 -5.08 -6.24 5.40
C THR A 188 -5.55 -5.96 3.97
N ALA A 189 -6.36 -4.93 3.77
CA ALA A 189 -6.84 -4.50 2.44
C ALA A 189 -5.75 -3.94 1.51
N THR A 190 -4.58 -3.56 2.04
CA THR A 190 -3.43 -3.06 1.25
C THR A 190 -2.31 -4.09 1.15
N GLU A 191 -2.56 -5.34 1.55
CA GLU A 191 -1.59 -6.40 1.38
C GLU A 191 -1.59 -6.96 -0.04
N ARG A 192 -0.38 -7.21 -0.56
CA ARG A 192 -0.18 -7.98 -1.79
C ARG A 192 -0.75 -9.39 -1.66
N LEU A 193 -1.11 -9.95 -2.82
CA LEU A 193 -1.40 -11.37 -2.96
C LEU A 193 -0.16 -12.20 -2.64
N LYS A 194 -0.31 -13.18 -1.77
CA LYS A 194 0.76 -14.09 -1.33
C LYS A 194 0.23 -15.50 -1.22
N PHE A 195 1.01 -16.46 -1.71
CA PHE A 195 0.72 -17.89 -1.62
C PHE A 195 1.96 -18.64 -1.19
N PHE A 196 1.80 -19.77 -0.53
CA PHE A 196 2.87 -20.77 -0.53
C PHE A 196 2.93 -21.47 -1.89
N SER A 197 4.11 -21.97 -2.27
CA SER A 197 4.19 -23.07 -3.24
C SER A 197 3.53 -24.33 -2.67
N ALA A 198 3.15 -25.27 -3.53
CA ALA A 198 2.54 -26.54 -3.11
C ALA A 198 3.44 -27.34 -2.16
N SER A 199 4.77 -27.22 -2.30
CA SER A 199 5.78 -27.80 -1.40
C SER A 199 6.05 -26.95 -0.15
N ALA A 200 5.48 -25.75 -0.05
CA ALA A 200 5.71 -24.78 1.03
C ALA A 200 7.19 -24.39 1.27
N ASP A 201 8.03 -24.59 0.25
CA ASP A 201 9.45 -24.17 0.22
C ASP A 201 9.63 -22.73 -0.26
N SER A 202 8.57 -22.13 -0.81
CA SER A 202 8.61 -20.82 -1.45
C SER A 202 7.36 -20.02 -1.12
N ILE A 203 7.50 -18.70 -1.17
CA ILE A 203 6.40 -17.74 -1.10
C ILE A 203 6.28 -17.06 -2.47
N LEU A 204 5.10 -17.16 -3.07
CA LEU A 204 4.74 -16.52 -4.34
C LEU A 204 4.07 -15.19 -4.02
N LYS A 205 4.68 -14.07 -4.43
CA LYS A 205 4.12 -12.73 -4.22
C LYS A 205 3.78 -12.10 -5.55
N PHE A 206 2.58 -11.53 -5.67
CA PHE A 206 2.23 -10.73 -6.85
C PHE A 206 2.92 -9.36 -6.77
N GLU A 207 4.01 -9.20 -7.52
CA GLU A 207 4.80 -7.96 -7.56
C GLU A 207 4.46 -7.07 -8.76
N GLY A 208 3.52 -7.52 -9.60
CA GLY A 208 2.93 -6.73 -10.68
C GLY A 208 3.48 -7.07 -12.06
N HIS A 209 3.05 -6.32 -13.07
CA HIS A 209 3.35 -6.60 -14.47
C HIS A 209 4.27 -5.55 -15.10
N GLY A 210 4.80 -5.90 -16.27
CA GLY A 210 5.48 -4.98 -17.17
C GLY A 210 6.71 -4.32 -16.53
N ARG A 211 6.89 -3.02 -16.80
CA ARG A 211 8.06 -2.27 -16.31
C ARG A 211 8.11 -2.20 -14.78
N TYR A 212 6.96 -2.12 -14.11
CA TYR A 212 6.91 -2.04 -12.64
C TYR A 212 7.35 -3.36 -12.02
N GLY A 213 6.74 -4.49 -12.40
CA GLY A 213 7.09 -5.80 -11.85
C GLY A 213 8.55 -6.19 -12.10
N ARG A 214 9.11 -5.85 -13.28
CA ARG A 214 10.54 -6.08 -13.57
C ARG A 214 11.46 -5.30 -12.63
N ARG A 215 11.16 -4.04 -12.33
CA ARG A 215 11.96 -3.23 -11.38
C ARG A 215 11.91 -3.79 -9.95
N VAL A 216 10.76 -4.30 -9.54
CA VAL A 216 10.61 -4.95 -8.21
C VAL A 216 11.41 -6.26 -8.16
N LEU A 217 11.41 -7.06 -9.23
CA LEU A 217 12.23 -8.26 -9.33
C LEU A 217 13.73 -7.92 -9.31
N GLU A 218 14.18 -6.97 -10.14
CA GLU A 218 15.57 -6.51 -10.17
C GLU A 218 16.03 -6.10 -8.76
N ARG A 219 15.21 -5.30 -8.05
CA ARG A 219 15.49 -4.90 -6.67
C ARG A 219 15.54 -6.08 -5.71
N SER A 220 14.64 -7.05 -5.87
CA SER A 220 14.60 -8.26 -5.05
C SER A 220 15.87 -9.11 -5.23
N ILE A 221 16.34 -9.26 -6.46
CA ILE A 221 17.59 -9.95 -6.79
C ILE A 221 18.77 -9.21 -6.15
N THR A 222 18.87 -7.89 -6.32
CA THR A 222 19.92 -7.08 -5.69
C THR A 222 19.93 -7.21 -4.16
N LEU A 223 18.75 -7.24 -3.51
CA LEU A 223 18.63 -7.48 -2.07
C LEU A 223 19.12 -8.87 -1.67
N ALA A 224 18.82 -9.90 -2.47
CA ALA A 224 19.26 -11.27 -2.24
C ALA A 224 20.78 -11.41 -2.38
N GLU A 225 21.37 -10.81 -3.41
CA GLU A 225 22.82 -10.78 -3.66
C GLU A 225 23.58 -10.02 -2.55
N GLY A 226 22.99 -8.94 -2.02
CA GLY A 226 23.49 -8.26 -0.82
C GLY A 226 23.29 -9.05 0.48
N GLY A 227 22.66 -10.24 0.41
CA GLY A 227 22.35 -11.11 1.53
C GLY A 227 21.31 -10.55 2.50
N PHE A 228 20.54 -9.54 2.08
CA PHE A 228 19.50 -8.91 2.89
C PHE A 228 18.11 -9.50 2.64
N GLY A 229 17.86 -10.13 1.49
CA GLY A 229 16.60 -10.78 1.15
C GLY A 229 16.75 -12.27 0.81
N PRO A 230 15.63 -13.00 0.70
CA PRO A 230 15.62 -14.35 0.15
C PRO A 230 15.99 -14.36 -1.34
N GLN A 231 16.56 -15.49 -1.79
CA GLN A 231 16.71 -15.78 -3.22
C GLN A 231 15.34 -15.73 -3.90
N CYS A 232 15.29 -15.20 -5.12
CA CYS A 232 14.04 -15.05 -5.84
C CYS A 232 14.19 -15.12 -7.35
N GLU A 233 13.09 -15.45 -8.03
CA GLU A 233 13.01 -15.52 -9.48
C GLU A 233 11.62 -15.11 -9.98
N ALA A 234 11.54 -14.70 -11.25
CA ALA A 234 10.28 -14.39 -11.90
C ALA A 234 9.40 -15.65 -11.99
N ASP A 235 8.09 -15.47 -11.84
CA ASP A 235 7.10 -16.52 -12.05
C ASP A 235 5.96 -16.01 -12.96
N ALA A 236 5.03 -16.90 -13.29
CA ALA A 236 3.88 -16.61 -14.14
C ALA A 236 2.99 -15.50 -13.56
N ALA A 237 2.22 -14.85 -14.44
CA ALA A 237 1.18 -13.89 -14.06
C ALA A 237 1.68 -12.72 -13.17
N GLY A 238 2.93 -12.27 -13.34
CA GLY A 238 3.47 -11.15 -12.56
C GLY A 238 3.77 -11.49 -11.10
N PHE A 239 3.85 -12.77 -10.77
CA PHE A 239 4.38 -13.24 -9.50
C PHE A 239 5.89 -13.29 -9.51
N VAL A 240 6.47 -13.17 -8.32
CA VAL A 240 7.87 -13.46 -8.02
C VAL A 240 7.88 -14.55 -6.96
N ARG A 241 8.68 -15.58 -7.19
CA ARG A 241 8.91 -16.68 -6.26
C ARG A 241 10.07 -16.33 -5.36
N TYR A 242 9.85 -16.36 -4.05
CA TYR A 242 10.87 -16.14 -3.04
C TYR A 242 11.11 -17.43 -2.28
N ALA A 243 12.38 -17.83 -2.13
CA ALA A 243 12.75 -18.94 -1.27
C ALA A 243 12.28 -18.66 0.17
N ARG A 244 11.67 -19.65 0.81
CA ARG A 244 11.24 -19.52 2.20
C ARG A 244 12.46 -19.56 3.11
N LEU A 245 12.61 -18.51 3.91
CA LEU A 245 13.70 -18.42 4.88
C LEU A 245 13.38 -19.28 6.12
N PRO A 246 14.34 -20.07 6.61
CA PRO A 246 14.22 -20.69 7.93
C PRO A 246 14.42 -19.64 9.02
N GLY A 247 13.76 -19.84 10.16
CA GLY A 247 13.87 -18.97 11.32
C GLY A 247 12.53 -18.45 11.80
N GLN A 248 12.58 -17.42 12.62
CA GLN A 248 11.40 -16.81 13.24
C GLN A 248 11.35 -15.31 12.97
N PRO A 249 10.16 -14.72 12.82
CA PRO A 249 10.01 -13.27 12.75
C PRO A 249 10.62 -12.58 13.98
N ALA A 250 11.41 -11.54 13.75
CA ALA A 250 12.07 -10.82 14.83
C ALA A 250 11.06 -10.00 15.63
N ALA A 251 11.43 -9.74 16.88
CA ALA A 251 10.71 -8.86 17.80
C ALA A 251 11.68 -7.80 18.37
N PRO A 252 11.16 -6.70 18.98
CA PRO A 252 12.02 -5.68 19.59
C PRO A 252 13.04 -6.24 20.59
N LYS A 253 12.70 -7.31 21.31
CA LYS A 253 13.59 -8.00 22.27
C LYS A 253 14.84 -8.63 21.62
N ASP A 254 14.83 -8.84 20.30
CA ASP A 254 15.93 -9.45 19.56
C ASP A 254 16.97 -8.40 19.11
N LEU A 255 16.82 -7.14 19.54
CA LEU A 255 17.76 -6.05 19.28
C LEU A 255 19.08 -6.23 20.05
N SER A 256 19.94 -7.10 19.51
CA SER A 256 21.32 -7.28 19.95
C SER A 256 22.27 -6.30 19.26
N SER A 257 23.53 -6.24 19.71
CA SER A 257 24.59 -5.54 18.99
C SER A 257 24.72 -6.03 17.54
N ALA A 258 24.63 -7.34 17.28
CA ALA A 258 24.69 -7.87 15.92
C ALA A 258 23.46 -7.46 15.07
N ALA A 259 22.28 -7.33 15.68
CA ALA A 259 21.10 -6.80 15.01
C ALA A 259 21.29 -5.32 14.63
N ILE A 260 21.84 -4.51 15.54
CA ILE A 260 22.18 -3.10 15.27
C ILE A 260 23.17 -2.99 14.10
N ASP A 261 24.22 -3.82 14.07
CA ASP A 261 25.15 -3.87 12.93
C ASP A 261 24.43 -4.19 11.64
N ARG A 262 23.55 -5.20 11.68
CA ARG A 262 22.85 -5.66 10.50
C ARG A 262 21.87 -4.62 9.94
N LEU A 263 21.16 -3.91 10.81
CA LEU A 263 20.29 -2.80 10.43
C LEU A 263 21.09 -1.65 9.81
N ALA A 264 22.25 -1.31 10.38
CA ALA A 264 23.11 -0.23 9.87
C ALA A 264 23.67 -0.58 8.48
N GLN A 265 24.16 -1.82 8.31
CA GLN A 265 24.60 -2.36 7.03
C GLN A 265 23.47 -2.33 5.99
N TYR A 266 22.24 -2.65 6.39
CA TYR A 266 21.10 -2.61 5.49
C TYR A 266 20.82 -1.20 4.98
N CYS A 267 20.74 -0.21 5.87
CA CYS A 267 20.49 1.17 5.46
C CYS A 267 21.62 1.72 4.57
N ALA A 268 22.88 1.41 4.89
CA ALA A 268 24.01 1.79 4.04
C ALA A 268 23.95 1.12 2.65
N PHE A 269 23.65 -0.18 2.60
CA PHE A 269 23.45 -0.93 1.35
C PHE A 269 22.34 -0.32 0.48
N ARG A 270 21.25 0.11 1.11
CA ARG A 270 20.11 0.72 0.42
C ARG A 270 20.47 2.05 -0.24
N VAL A 271 21.25 2.89 0.44
CA VAL A 271 21.78 4.14 -0.11
C VAL A 271 22.64 3.88 -1.35
N GLN A 272 23.50 2.86 -1.27
CA GLN A 272 24.41 2.50 -2.35
C GLN A 272 23.69 1.89 -3.55
N SER A 273 22.68 1.05 -3.32
CA SER A 273 22.06 0.23 -4.35
C SER A 273 20.80 0.84 -4.97
N PHE A 274 20.11 1.73 -4.25
CA PHE A 274 18.77 2.20 -4.64
C PHE A 274 18.62 3.72 -4.61
N ALA A 275 19.66 4.42 -5.08
CA ALA A 275 19.59 5.85 -5.32
C ALA A 275 18.39 6.20 -6.22
N ALA A 276 17.68 7.26 -5.85
CA ALA A 276 16.57 7.82 -6.60
C ALA A 276 16.93 9.21 -7.15
N GLN A 277 16.21 9.64 -8.18
CA GLN A 277 16.43 10.97 -8.77
C GLN A 277 15.73 12.08 -7.99
N HIS A 278 14.57 11.80 -7.41
CA HIS A 278 13.71 12.80 -6.77
C HIS A 278 13.12 12.23 -5.48
N ALA A 279 12.91 13.11 -4.49
CA ALA A 279 12.20 12.81 -3.25
C ALA A 279 11.05 13.80 -3.03
N GLY A 280 9.87 13.30 -2.67
CA GLY A 280 8.66 14.10 -2.39
C GLY A 280 8.67 14.71 -0.99
N TRP A 281 9.69 15.51 -0.66
CA TRP A 281 9.88 16.01 0.71
C TRP A 281 8.84 17.05 1.13
N HIS A 282 8.28 17.83 0.19
CA HIS A 282 7.26 18.83 0.47
C HIS A 282 5.96 18.18 0.95
N GLU A 283 5.52 17.15 0.25
CA GLU A 283 4.36 16.35 0.61
C GLU A 283 4.58 15.66 1.96
N LEU A 284 5.80 15.17 2.20
CA LEU A 284 6.15 14.47 3.44
C LEU A 284 6.10 15.41 4.64
N ARG A 285 6.62 16.63 4.46
CA ARG A 285 6.50 17.69 5.47
C ARG A 285 5.04 18.04 5.72
N ALA A 286 4.26 18.31 4.67
CA ALA A 286 2.86 18.71 4.80
C ALA A 286 2.01 17.63 5.52
N MET A 287 2.19 16.36 5.16
CA MET A 287 1.53 15.23 5.82
C MET A 287 1.93 15.15 7.30
N ALA A 288 3.24 15.25 7.60
CA ALA A 288 3.73 15.15 8.96
C ALA A 288 3.22 16.30 9.84
N GLU A 289 3.24 17.54 9.34
CA GLU A 289 2.74 18.72 10.05
C GLU A 289 1.23 18.60 10.32
N PHE A 290 0.45 18.18 9.32
CA PHE A 290 -0.99 17.97 9.47
C PHE A 290 -1.29 16.89 10.53
N ASN A 291 -0.64 15.74 10.45
CA ASN A 291 -0.85 14.65 11.41
C ASN A 291 -0.40 15.05 12.83
N LEU A 292 0.75 15.71 12.97
CA LEU A 292 1.22 16.19 14.27
C LEU A 292 0.27 17.21 14.90
N ALA A 293 -0.28 18.14 14.12
CA ALA A 293 -1.27 19.08 14.61
C ALA A 293 -2.51 18.36 15.19
N ASN A 294 -2.99 17.31 14.51
CA ASN A 294 -4.11 16.49 14.98
C ASN A 294 -3.76 15.69 16.25
N ILE A 295 -2.53 15.17 16.37
CA ILE A 295 -2.10 14.35 17.52
C ILE A 295 -1.84 15.22 18.77
N CYS A 296 -1.21 16.38 18.58
CA CYS A 296 -0.67 17.22 19.65
C CYS A 296 -1.60 18.38 20.06
N GLY A 297 -2.67 18.62 19.31
CA GLY A 297 -3.62 19.72 19.51
C GLY A 297 -3.11 21.08 19.01
N ALA A 298 -3.92 22.12 19.22
CA ALA A 298 -3.65 23.50 18.82
C ALA A 298 -2.54 24.16 19.66
N GLY A 299 -1.29 23.81 19.36
CA GLY A 299 -0.10 24.51 19.85
C GLY A 299 0.85 24.80 18.70
N ARG A 300 1.71 25.81 18.84
CA ARG A 300 2.72 26.13 17.82
C ARG A 300 3.65 24.93 17.64
N MET A 301 3.54 24.25 16.50
CA MET A 301 4.46 23.17 16.13
C MET A 301 5.76 23.76 15.58
N PRO A 302 6.92 23.20 15.94
CA PRO A 302 8.17 23.58 15.29
C PRO A 302 8.10 23.17 13.81
N GLU A 303 8.66 24.01 12.94
CA GLU A 303 8.84 23.67 11.52
C GLU A 303 9.66 22.37 11.41
N LEU A 304 9.16 21.38 10.66
CA LEU A 304 9.84 20.11 10.47
C LEU A 304 10.91 20.25 9.37
N ALA A 305 12.17 20.32 9.79
CA ALA A 305 13.29 20.19 8.88
C ALA A 305 13.47 18.71 8.45
N LEU A 306 13.16 18.44 7.19
CA LEU A 306 13.35 17.13 6.54
C LEU A 306 14.29 17.26 5.33
N PRO A 307 15.57 17.60 5.56
CA PRO A 307 16.52 17.75 4.47
C PRO A 307 16.77 16.39 3.80
N VAL A 308 16.78 16.39 2.47
CA VAL A 308 17.15 15.22 1.66
C VAL A 308 18.57 15.44 1.15
N LEU A 309 19.52 14.68 1.69
CA LEU A 309 20.91 14.71 1.21
C LEU A 309 21.05 13.90 -0.08
N GLN A 310 20.47 12.71 -0.08
CA GLN A 310 20.41 11.84 -1.24
C GLN A 310 19.04 11.15 -1.27
N PRO A 311 18.25 11.32 -2.34
CA PRO A 311 17.04 10.54 -2.53
C PRO A 311 17.39 9.06 -2.67
N VAL A 312 16.68 8.22 -1.93
CA VAL A 312 16.78 6.75 -1.96
C VAL A 312 15.36 6.23 -2.06
N ILE A 313 15.11 5.24 -2.92
CA ILE A 313 13.85 4.47 -2.86
C ILE A 313 13.84 3.83 -1.49
N THR A 314 12.96 4.20 -0.54
CA THR A 314 13.04 3.73 0.87
C THR A 314 12.65 2.24 1.04
N ASP A 315 12.93 1.61 2.18
CA ASP A 315 12.31 0.34 2.54
C ASP A 315 10.89 0.63 3.02
N GLY A 316 10.74 1.69 3.82
CA GLY A 316 9.45 2.15 4.34
C GLY A 316 8.89 1.30 5.48
N ARG A 317 9.33 0.05 5.65
CA ARG A 317 8.82 -0.92 6.62
C ARG A 317 9.93 -1.58 7.43
N MET A 318 10.45 -0.83 8.39
CA MET A 318 11.57 -1.26 9.23
C MET A 318 11.15 -2.06 10.48
N ALA A 319 9.89 -2.49 10.58
CA ALA A 319 9.37 -3.17 11.76
C ALA A 319 10.02 -4.53 12.00
N PRO A 320 10.25 -4.97 13.26
CA PRO A 320 10.94 -6.23 13.56
C PRO A 320 10.34 -7.46 12.86
N HIS A 321 9.01 -7.57 12.81
CA HIS A 321 8.32 -8.71 12.19
C HIS A 321 8.47 -8.80 10.67
N GLU A 322 9.04 -7.76 10.03
CA GLU A 322 9.41 -7.78 8.61
C GLU A 322 10.78 -8.44 8.38
N TRP A 323 11.45 -8.88 9.46
CA TRP A 323 12.74 -9.56 9.46
C TRP A 323 12.61 -10.96 10.04
N ILE A 324 13.37 -11.90 9.49
CA ILE A 324 13.56 -13.24 10.03
C ILE A 324 14.92 -13.31 10.74
N VAL A 325 14.91 -13.76 11.99
CA VAL A 325 16.10 -14.25 12.69
C VAL A 325 16.36 -15.68 12.21
N THR A 326 17.38 -15.84 11.38
CA THR A 326 17.78 -17.17 10.87
C THR A 326 18.35 -18.05 11.99
N PRO A 327 18.47 -19.38 11.81
CA PRO A 327 19.06 -20.28 12.82
C PRO A 327 20.49 -19.89 13.24
N VAL A 328 21.22 -19.17 12.40
CA VAL A 328 22.58 -18.65 12.68
C VAL A 328 22.55 -17.24 13.31
N GLY A 329 21.39 -16.73 13.71
CA GLY A 329 21.22 -15.44 14.37
C GLY A 329 21.28 -14.21 13.45
N ARG A 330 21.34 -14.40 12.12
CA ARG A 330 21.39 -13.30 11.15
C ARG A 330 19.98 -12.80 10.83
N LEU A 331 19.78 -11.48 10.78
CA LEU A 331 18.56 -10.86 10.29
C LEU A 331 18.51 -10.83 8.75
N MET A 332 17.39 -11.30 8.20
CA MET A 332 17.04 -11.25 6.78
C MET A 332 15.66 -10.63 6.57
N LYS A 333 15.53 -9.74 5.61
CA LYS A 333 14.30 -8.99 5.30
C LYS A 333 13.38 -9.82 4.40
N THR A 334 12.08 -9.84 4.70
CA THR A 334 11.09 -10.60 3.91
C THR A 334 10.29 -9.74 2.95
N ASP A 335 10.22 -8.43 3.17
CA ASP A 335 9.49 -7.50 2.32
C ASP A 335 10.20 -6.14 2.24
N ALA A 336 10.98 -5.94 1.18
CA ALA A 336 11.83 -4.76 1.00
C ALA A 336 11.85 -4.20 -0.43
N ALA A 337 11.19 -4.89 -1.35
CA ALA A 337 11.42 -4.68 -2.77
C ALA A 337 10.46 -3.66 -3.39
N SER A 338 9.46 -3.14 -2.68
CA SER A 338 8.35 -2.46 -3.37
C SER A 338 7.77 -1.23 -2.67
N HIS A 339 7.90 -1.11 -1.34
CA HIS A 339 7.23 -0.07 -0.56
C HIS A 339 7.83 1.33 -0.73
N GLY A 340 9.08 1.42 -1.20
CA GLY A 340 9.76 2.70 -1.42
C GLY A 340 9.38 3.44 -2.70
N ASP A 341 8.60 2.83 -3.58
CA ASP A 341 8.19 3.42 -4.86
C ASP A 341 6.82 2.91 -5.35
N ASP A 342 5.98 2.41 -4.43
CA ASP A 342 4.58 2.09 -4.68
C ASP A 342 3.64 3.13 -4.05
N HIS A 343 2.40 2.74 -3.76
CA HIS A 343 1.41 3.63 -3.13
C HIS A 343 1.64 3.78 -1.62
N PHE A 344 2.61 3.07 -1.05
CA PHE A 344 3.04 3.23 0.32
C PHE A 344 3.86 4.50 0.46
N TYR A 345 3.51 5.28 1.47
CA TYR A 345 4.17 6.53 1.77
C TYR A 345 5.52 6.27 2.47
N PRO A 346 6.59 7.04 2.19
CA PRO A 346 6.64 8.32 1.48
C PRO A 346 7.06 8.22 0.01
N GLY A 347 7.26 7.02 -0.53
CA GLY A 347 8.01 6.84 -1.76
C GLY A 347 9.52 7.12 -1.55
N PRO A 348 10.24 7.57 -2.59
CA PRO A 348 11.64 7.92 -2.45
C PRO A 348 11.84 9.10 -1.49
N ALA A 349 12.79 8.97 -0.56
CA ALA A 349 13.08 9.95 0.48
C ALA A 349 14.55 9.88 0.91
N ASP A 350 14.96 10.70 1.87
CA ASP A 350 16.24 10.50 2.55
C ASP A 350 16.21 9.18 3.34
N ILE A 351 17.34 8.48 3.40
CA ILE A 351 17.50 7.26 4.19
C ILE A 351 17.22 7.47 5.70
N ALA A 352 17.29 8.70 6.19
CA ALA A 352 16.84 9.06 7.53
C ALA A 352 15.39 8.62 7.83
N TRP A 353 14.55 8.41 6.81
CA TRP A 353 13.24 7.78 6.97
C TRP A 353 13.34 6.34 7.48
N ASP A 354 14.15 5.49 6.83
CA ASP A 354 14.36 4.11 7.24
C ASP A 354 15.12 4.03 8.58
N LEU A 355 16.09 4.93 8.81
CA LEU A 355 16.79 5.03 10.11
C LEU A 355 15.81 5.37 11.23
N ALA A 356 14.94 6.37 11.03
CA ALA A 356 13.91 6.74 11.99
C ALA A 356 12.93 5.59 12.23
N GLY A 357 12.49 4.92 11.15
CA GLY A 357 11.63 3.75 11.23
C GLY A 357 12.26 2.62 12.04
N ALA A 358 13.54 2.31 11.82
CA ALA A 358 14.24 1.29 12.60
C ALA A 358 14.28 1.66 14.09
N ILE A 359 14.68 2.89 14.42
CA ILE A 359 14.76 3.37 15.82
C ILE A 359 13.42 3.22 16.53
N ILE A 360 12.33 3.63 15.87
CA ILE A 360 11.00 3.66 16.46
C ILE A 360 10.39 2.27 16.56
N GLU A 361 10.45 1.48 15.50
CA GLU A 361 9.79 0.18 15.43
C GLU A 361 10.52 -0.91 16.24
N TRP A 362 11.85 -0.81 16.37
CA TRP A 362 12.65 -1.69 17.24
C TRP A 362 12.75 -1.19 18.68
N GLU A 363 12.11 -0.06 18.99
CA GLU A 363 12.10 0.52 20.34
C GLU A 363 13.52 0.74 20.89
N MET A 364 14.42 1.22 20.02
CA MET A 364 15.83 1.30 20.35
C MET A 364 16.05 2.21 21.56
N PRO A 365 16.74 1.75 22.62
CA PRO A 365 17.10 2.61 23.73
C PRO A 365 18.10 3.68 23.27
N PRO A 366 18.27 4.79 24.02
CA PRO A 366 19.15 5.89 23.60
C PRO A 366 20.59 5.49 23.29
N GLN A 367 21.13 4.46 23.96
CA GLN A 367 22.45 3.92 23.65
C GLN A 367 22.45 3.17 22.31
N GLY A 368 21.46 2.28 22.09
CA GLY A 368 21.31 1.55 20.83
C GLY A 368 21.11 2.48 19.64
N GLU A 369 20.35 3.57 19.80
CA GLU A 369 20.21 4.62 18.78
C GLU A 369 21.55 5.26 18.42
N ARG A 370 22.37 5.64 19.41
CA ARG A 370 23.71 6.21 19.15
C ARG A 370 24.62 5.22 18.42
N GLU A 371 24.62 3.96 18.85
CA GLU A 371 25.42 2.90 18.21
C GLU A 371 24.96 2.65 16.78
N PHE A 372 23.66 2.54 16.54
CA PHE A 372 23.07 2.34 15.22
C PHE A 372 23.44 3.47 14.25
N LEU A 373 23.21 4.72 14.65
CA LEU A 373 23.53 5.88 13.82
C LEU A 373 25.04 6.03 13.60
N GLY A 374 25.86 5.70 14.61
CA GLY A 374 27.33 5.69 14.49
C GLY A 374 27.83 4.66 13.48
N ARG A 375 27.31 3.42 13.55
CA ARG A 375 27.64 2.34 12.60
C ARG A 375 27.21 2.67 11.19
N TYR A 376 26.00 3.20 11.03
CA TYR A 376 25.53 3.68 9.73
C TYR A 376 26.46 4.77 9.18
N SER A 377 26.82 5.76 10.02
CA SER A 377 27.70 6.86 9.60
C SER A 377 29.07 6.38 9.13
N ALA A 378 29.63 5.38 9.81
CA ALA A 378 30.90 4.79 9.43
C ALA A 378 30.84 4.03 8.09
N LEU A 379 29.72 3.36 7.82
CA LEU A 379 29.52 2.55 6.59
C LEU A 379 29.12 3.39 5.37
N ALA A 380 28.29 4.42 5.57
CA ALA A 380 27.72 5.23 4.50
C ALA A 380 28.45 6.57 4.29
N HIS A 381 29.40 6.93 5.16
CA HIS A 381 30.07 8.24 5.18
C HIS A 381 29.09 9.42 5.24
N ASP A 382 27.97 9.23 5.94
CA ASP A 382 26.88 10.19 6.07
C ASP A 382 26.46 10.30 7.54
N ASN A 383 26.46 11.52 8.09
CA ASN A 383 26.05 11.76 9.48
C ASN A 383 24.55 12.12 9.56
N PRO A 384 23.68 11.22 10.07
CA PRO A 384 22.24 11.44 10.16
C PRO A 384 21.83 12.29 11.37
N ASN A 385 22.72 12.52 12.35
CA ASN A 385 22.37 13.20 13.60
C ASN A 385 21.71 14.58 13.42
N PRO A 386 22.13 15.43 12.47
CA PRO A 386 21.50 16.74 12.27
C PRO A 386 20.03 16.66 11.81
N ARG A 387 19.61 15.55 11.20
CA ARG A 387 18.28 15.41 10.57
C ARG A 387 17.39 14.34 11.19
N ILE A 388 17.96 13.38 11.95
CA ILE A 388 17.21 12.22 12.45
C ILE A 388 16.02 12.59 13.34
N ALA A 389 16.12 13.68 14.12
CA ALA A 389 15.03 14.12 14.99
C ALA A 389 13.77 14.54 14.21
N GLY A 390 13.95 15.25 13.08
CA GLY A 390 12.84 15.63 12.20
C GLY A 390 12.20 14.41 11.56
N TYR A 391 13.02 13.47 11.06
CA TYR A 391 12.52 12.23 10.47
C TYR A 391 11.81 11.31 11.47
N LYS A 392 12.26 11.24 12.73
CA LYS A 392 11.53 10.50 13.80
C LYS A 392 10.15 11.09 14.05
N ALA A 393 10.03 12.42 14.10
CA ALA A 393 8.75 13.08 14.26
C ALA A 393 7.83 12.82 13.05
N ALA A 394 8.34 12.97 11.83
CA ALA A 394 7.60 12.70 10.61
C ALA A 394 7.17 11.23 10.49
N TYR A 395 8.04 10.28 10.85
CA TYR A 395 7.73 8.85 10.83
C TYR A 395 6.60 8.51 11.81
N LEU A 396 6.66 9.00 13.06
CA LEU A 396 5.57 8.76 14.02
C LEU A 396 4.25 9.37 13.55
N ALA A 397 4.28 10.60 13.04
CA ALA A 397 3.10 11.27 12.51
C ALA A 397 2.46 10.46 11.38
N PHE A 398 3.28 9.94 10.45
CA PHE A 398 2.82 9.02 9.42
C PHE A 398 2.24 7.73 10.00
N ARG A 399 2.98 7.05 10.88
CA ARG A 399 2.56 5.73 11.40
C ARG A 399 1.25 5.81 12.18
N ILE A 400 1.04 6.87 12.97
CA ILE A 400 -0.22 7.08 13.69
C ILE A 400 -1.38 7.26 12.69
N GLY A 401 -1.22 8.15 11.70
CA GLY A 401 -2.24 8.36 10.67
C GLY A 401 -2.52 7.08 9.86
N PHE A 402 -1.48 6.34 9.48
CA PHE A 402 -1.59 5.06 8.79
C PHE A 402 -2.41 4.04 9.60
N LEU A 403 -2.10 3.88 10.89
CA LEU A 403 -2.80 2.94 11.77
C LEU A 403 -4.26 3.32 12.00
N GLU A 404 -4.57 4.61 12.14
CA GLU A 404 -5.93 5.11 12.32
C GLU A 404 -6.79 4.94 11.05
N MET A 405 -6.22 5.25 9.88
CA MET A 405 -6.89 5.02 8.59
C MET A 405 -7.13 3.52 8.34
N ALA A 406 -6.14 2.68 8.65
CA ALA A 406 -6.28 1.23 8.60
C ALA A 406 -7.41 0.76 9.53
N ALA A 407 -7.48 1.27 10.77
CA ALA A 407 -8.50 0.90 11.72
C ALA A 407 -9.91 1.28 11.23
N GLN A 408 -10.07 2.44 10.59
CA GLN A 408 -11.35 2.88 10.03
C GLN A 408 -11.87 2.04 8.87
N SER A 409 -11.00 1.26 8.23
CA SER A 409 -11.33 0.36 7.11
C SER A 409 -11.30 -1.12 7.49
N SER A 410 -11.00 -1.45 8.75
CA SER A 410 -10.85 -2.83 9.22
C SER A 410 -12.02 -3.27 10.11
N GLY A 411 -12.41 -4.53 9.98
CA GLY A 411 -13.32 -5.20 10.91
C GLY A 411 -12.64 -5.59 12.23
N GLU A 412 -13.43 -6.12 13.16
CA GLU A 412 -12.90 -6.78 14.36
C GLU A 412 -12.35 -8.18 14.02
N PRO A 413 -11.30 -8.69 14.69
CA PRO A 413 -10.54 -8.08 15.80
C PRO A 413 -9.41 -7.13 15.37
N GLU A 414 -9.16 -6.96 14.07
CA GLU A 414 -7.99 -6.23 13.56
C GLU A 414 -8.02 -4.74 13.92
N ARG A 415 -9.21 -4.13 13.88
CA ARG A 415 -9.42 -2.75 14.31
C ARG A 415 -8.88 -2.49 15.72
N ARG A 416 -9.10 -3.40 16.67
CA ARG A 416 -8.56 -3.27 18.04
C ARG A 416 -7.03 -3.30 18.07
N ARG A 417 -6.40 -4.18 17.28
CA ARG A 417 -4.92 -4.25 17.18
C ARG A 417 -4.34 -2.95 16.64
N LEU A 418 -4.91 -2.44 15.54
CA LEU A 418 -4.50 -1.18 14.91
C LEU A 418 -4.65 0.01 15.86
N MET A 419 -5.78 0.11 16.57
CA MET A 419 -6.00 1.18 17.55
C MET A 419 -5.08 1.07 18.77
N SER A 420 -4.78 -0.15 19.21
CA SER A 420 -3.82 -0.38 20.30
C SER A 420 -2.41 0.11 19.91
N GLU A 421 -1.96 -0.24 18.71
CA GLU A 421 -0.65 0.20 18.21
C GLU A 421 -0.63 1.71 17.96
N SER A 422 -1.71 2.32 17.45
CA SER A 422 -1.79 3.78 17.29
C SER A 422 -1.60 4.50 18.63
N ARG A 423 -2.30 4.07 19.69
CA ARG A 423 -2.15 4.65 21.04
C ARG A 423 -0.72 4.55 21.56
N ARG A 424 -0.06 3.42 21.31
CA ARG A 424 1.35 3.22 21.67
C ARG A 424 2.26 4.25 20.98
N ARG A 425 2.07 4.48 19.68
CA ARG A 425 2.84 5.48 18.92
C ARG A 425 2.53 6.91 19.33
N GLN A 426 1.28 7.22 19.67
CA GLN A 426 0.92 8.53 20.22
C GLN A 426 1.65 8.81 21.55
N GLN A 427 1.81 7.81 22.42
CA GLN A 427 2.59 7.95 23.66
C GLN A 427 4.08 8.24 23.36
N GLN A 428 4.69 7.51 22.42
CA GLN A 428 6.06 7.77 21.98
C GLN A 428 6.24 9.19 21.40
N ALA A 429 5.29 9.67 20.58
CA ALA A 429 5.32 11.01 20.02
C ALA A 429 5.28 12.11 21.10
N ARG A 430 4.45 11.93 22.14
CA ARG A 430 4.40 12.85 23.29
C ARG A 430 5.70 12.88 24.07
N LEU A 431 6.37 11.74 24.25
CA LEU A 431 7.68 11.67 24.91
C LEU A 431 8.76 12.42 24.11
N LEU A 432 8.80 12.25 22.78
CA LEU A 432 9.74 13.00 21.93
C LEU A 432 9.50 14.51 21.98
N ARG A 433 8.23 14.96 22.01
CA ARG A 433 7.89 16.38 22.17
C ARG A 433 8.42 16.95 23.50
N ASN A 434 8.38 16.18 24.58
CA ASN A 434 8.87 16.64 25.89
C ASN A 434 10.40 16.69 25.96
N LEU A 435 11.10 15.93 25.10
CA LEU A 435 12.56 15.92 25.02
C LEU A 435 13.13 17.08 24.16
N GLN A 436 12.40 17.57 23.16
CA GLN A 436 12.87 18.67 22.29
C GLN A 436 13.14 20.00 23.05
N PRO A 437 12.28 20.48 23.97
CA PRO A 437 12.56 21.68 24.77
C PRO A 437 13.80 21.54 25.67
N ALA A 438 14.11 20.32 26.11
CA ALA A 438 15.26 20.03 26.97
C ALA A 438 16.58 20.05 26.17
N ILE A 439 16.56 19.62 24.90
CA ILE A 439 17.73 19.63 24.01
C ILE A 439 18.07 21.07 23.59
N THR A 440 17.07 21.91 23.27
CA THR A 440 17.30 23.31 22.92
C THR A 440 17.83 24.11 24.12
N ARG A 441 17.32 23.87 25.34
CA ARG A 441 17.84 24.52 26.57
C ARG A 441 19.27 24.07 26.94
N ARG A 442 19.65 22.83 26.63
CA ARG A 442 21.00 22.30 26.90
C ARG A 442 22.01 22.77 25.86
N ALA A 443 21.60 22.91 24.60
CA ALA A 443 22.42 23.53 23.55
C ALA A 443 22.72 25.01 23.87
N VAL A 444 21.71 25.79 24.31
CA VAL A 444 21.90 27.20 24.70
C VAL A 444 22.77 27.35 25.95
N ARG A 445 22.70 26.44 26.92
CA ARG A 445 23.59 26.45 28.10
C ARG A 445 25.05 26.13 27.77
N ASN A 446 25.31 25.23 26.83
CA ASN A 446 26.67 24.87 26.44
C ASN A 446 27.32 25.90 25.50
N SER A 447 26.55 26.72 24.80
CA SER A 447 27.05 27.85 24.00
C SER A 447 27.34 29.12 24.81
N LEU A 448 26.94 29.17 26.08
CA LEU A 448 27.23 30.28 27.01
C LEU A 448 28.35 29.96 28.01
N ALA A 449 29.02 28.82 27.85
CA ALA A 449 30.09 28.34 28.72
C ALA A 449 31.42 28.08 27.97
N ILE A 450 31.59 28.70 26.79
CA ILE A 450 32.86 28.78 26.05
C ILE A 450 33.22 30.24 25.87
#